data_AF-A0A4U9D0J7-F1
#
_entry.id   AF-A0A4U9D0J7-F1
#
_cell.length_a   1.000
_cell.length_b   1.000
_cell.length_c   1.000
_cell.angle_alpha   90.00
_cell.angle_beta   90.00
_cell.angle_gamma   90.00
#
_symmetry.space_group_name_H-M   'P 1'
#
loop_
_entity.id
_entity.type
_entity.pdbx_description
1 polymer ?
#
loop_
_entity_poly.entity_id
_entity_poly.type
_entity_poly.pdbx_seq_one_letter_code
_entity_poly.pdbx_strand_id
1 'polypeptide(L)' 'MRMGELLLRELHQRQPRSQPVLEMLALSAVRNEDYPQAVEALQALLGLLPPGDARRRAIEGELAQAQGRAPTK' A
#
# COMPACT_ATOMS: atom_id res chain seq x y z
N MET A 1 5.70 -15.69 -10.39
CA MET A 1 4.98 -14.56 -11.00
C MET A 1 3.51 -14.61 -10.59
N ARG A 2 3.07 -13.74 -9.67
CA ARG A 2 1.66 -13.67 -9.21
C ARG A 2 0.89 -12.73 -10.13
N MET A 3 0.14 -13.27 -11.09
CA MET A 3 -0.65 -12.50 -12.08
C MET A 3 -1.51 -11.39 -11.44
N GLY A 4 -2.07 -11.64 -10.25
CA GLY A 4 -2.88 -10.65 -9.53
C GLY A 4 -2.13 -9.37 -9.15
N GLU A 5 -0.82 -9.45 -8.89
CA GLU A 5 -0.01 -8.28 -8.54
C GLU A 5 0.32 -7.43 -9.78
N LEU A 6 0.59 -8.08 -10.92
CA LEU A 6 0.78 -7.40 -12.19
C LEU A 6 -0.49 -6.64 -12.61
N LEU A 7 -1.65 -7.28 -12.46
CA LEU A 7 -2.94 -6.65 -12.75
C LEU A 7 -3.23 -5.46 -11.82
N LEU A 8 -2.89 -5.57 -10.53
CA LEU A 8 -3.03 -4.46 -9.58
C LEU A 8 -2.09 -3.30 -9.91
N ARG A 9 -0.85 -3.58 -10.32
CA ARG A 9 0.10 -2.55 -10.78
C ARG A 9 -0.39 -1.87 -12.06
N GLU A 10 -0.94 -2.62 -13.01
CA GLU A 10 -1.51 -2.06 -14.23
C GLU A 10 -2.77 -1.21 -13.94
N LEU A 11 -3.63 -1.67 -13.02
CA LEU A 11 -4.77 -0.89 -12.54
C LEU A 11 -4.32 0.40 -11.83
N HIS A 12 -3.23 0.35 -11.06
CA HIS A 12 -2.66 1.53 -10.43
C HIS A 12 -2.11 2.51 -11.46
N GLN A 13 -1.46 2.03 -12.53
CA GLN A 13 -1.02 2.91 -13.63
C GLN A 13 -2.20 3.60 -14.34
N ARG A 14 -3.32 2.89 -14.51
CA ARG A 14 -4.53 3.45 -15.13
C ARG A 14 -5.32 4.36 -14.16
N GLN A 15 -5.26 4.07 -12.87
CA GLN A 15 -6.02 4.77 -11.82
C GLN A 15 -5.15 4.98 -10.57
N PRO A 16 -4.15 5.88 -10.63
CA PRO A 16 -3.14 6.03 -9.58
C PRO A 16 -3.71 6.56 -8.25
N ARG A 17 -4.90 7.15 -8.29
CA ARG A 17 -5.61 7.67 -7.10
C ARG A 17 -6.79 6.80 -6.67
N SER A 18 -6.96 5.62 -7.24
CA SER A 18 -8.03 4.73 -6.81
C SER A 18 -7.66 4.08 -5.47
N GLN A 19 -8.34 4.53 -4.43
CA GLN A 19 -8.19 4.01 -3.08
C GLN A 19 -8.27 2.46 -3.00
N PRO A 20 -9.30 1.79 -3.56
CA PRO A 20 -9.38 0.32 -3.48
C PRO A 20 -8.24 -0.40 -4.21
N VAL A 21 -7.66 0.21 -5.26
CA VAL A 21 -6.48 -0.35 -5.93
C VAL A 21 -5.26 -0.30 -5.02
N LEU A 22 -5.05 0.81 -4.32
CA LEU A 22 -3.96 0.98 -3.35
C LEU A 22 -4.10 0.06 -2.14
N GLU A 23 -5.33 -0.12 -1.62
CA GLU A 23 -5.59 -1.05 -0.51
C GLU A 23 -5.24 -2.49 -0.90
N MET A 24 -5.65 -2.92 -2.09
CA MET A 24 -5.33 -4.25 -2.61
C MET A 24 -3.84 -4.42 -2.92
N LEU A 25 -3.15 -3.36 -3.38
CA LEU A 25 -1.71 -3.34 -3.58
C LEU A 25 -0.96 -3.53 -2.26
N ALA A 26 -1.33 -2.76 -1.23
CA ALA A 26 -0.75 -2.88 0.10
C ALA A 26 -0.97 -4.28 0.71
N LEU A 27 -2.20 -4.80 0.66
CA LEU A 27 -2.54 -6.15 1.11
C LEU A 27 -1.74 -7.23 0.39
N SER A 28 -1.63 -7.11 -0.94
CA SER A 28 -0.86 -8.06 -1.74
C SER A 28 0.62 -8.00 -1.39
N ALA A 29 1.17 -6.80 -1.21
CA ALA A 29 2.57 -6.59 -0.89
C ALA A 29 2.93 -7.14 0.49
N VAL A 30 2.12 -6.89 1.53
CA VAL A 30 2.31 -7.46 2.87
C VAL A 30 2.25 -8.99 2.84
N ARG A 31 1.27 -9.58 2.14
CA ARG A 31 1.14 -11.04 2.00
C ARG A 31 2.31 -11.65 1.22
N ASN A 32 2.91 -10.89 0.31
CA ASN A 32 4.04 -11.33 -0.49
C ASN A 32 5.38 -11.02 0.18
N GLU A 33 5.38 -10.46 1.39
CA GLU A 33 6.56 -9.98 2.13
C GLU A 33 7.36 -8.91 1.36
N ASP A 34 6.73 -8.28 0.36
CA ASP A 34 7.26 -7.12 -0.37
C ASP A 34 6.97 -5.86 0.46
N TYR A 35 7.66 -5.75 1.59
CA TYR A 35 7.51 -4.62 2.49
C TYR A 35 7.83 -3.26 1.84
N PRO A 36 8.83 -3.12 0.94
CA PRO A 36 9.03 -1.87 0.19
C PRO A 36 7.78 -1.44 -0.60
N GLN A 37 7.15 -2.34 -1.34
CA GLN A 37 5.93 -2.01 -2.06
C GLN A 37 4.74 -1.72 -1.13
N ALA A 38 4.65 -2.43 0.00
CA ALA A 38 3.62 -2.16 1.00
C ALA A 38 3.75 -0.73 1.56
N VAL A 39 4.98 -0.28 1.84
CA VAL A 39 5.27 1.07 2.32
C VAL A 39 4.82 2.13 1.31
N GLU A 40 5.16 1.97 0.02
CA GLU A 40 4.72 2.91 -1.02
C GLU A 40 3.19 3.00 -1.14
N ALA A 41 2.52 1.85 -1.15
CA ALA A 41 1.06 1.80 -1.27
C ALA A 41 0.35 2.43 -0.06
N LEU A 42 0.83 2.16 1.15
CA LEU A 42 0.29 2.74 2.40
C LEU A 42 0.53 4.26 2.47
N GLN A 43 1.69 4.75 2.02
CA GLN A 43 1.98 6.19 1.93
C GLN A 43 1.05 6.89 0.92
N ALA A 44 0.85 6.29 -0.26
CA ALA A 44 -0.08 6.81 -1.26
C ALA A 44 -1.52 6.86 -0.72
N LEU A 45 -1.94 5.85 0.04
CA LEU A 45 -3.22 5.80 0.76
C LEU A 45 -3.36 6.96 1.75
N LEU A 46 -2.35 7.20 2.60
CA LEU A 46 -2.38 8.34 3.54
C LEU A 46 -2.45 9.70 2.83
N GLY A 47 -1.84 9.82 1.65
CA GLY A 47 -1.92 11.01 0.81
C GLY A 47 -3.32 11.28 0.24
N LEU A 48 -4.15 10.25 0.09
CA LEU A 48 -5.52 10.35 -0.43
C LEU A 48 -6.57 10.52 0.67
N LEU A 49 -6.32 9.99 1.86
CA LEU A 49 -7.27 10.09 2.97
C LEU A 49 -7.37 11.52 3.51
N PRO A 50 -8.55 11.98 3.91
CA PRO A 50 -8.72 13.27 4.55
C PRO A 50 -8.13 13.28 5.98
N PRO A 51 -7.72 14.45 6.53
CA PRO A 51 -7.05 14.56 7.83
C PRO A 51 -7.80 13.95 9.02
N GLY A 52 -9.13 13.88 8.94
CA GLY A 52 -10.00 13.32 9.97
C GLY A 52 -10.44 11.87 9.74
N ASP A 53 -9.93 11.17 8.71
CA ASP A 53 -10.36 9.79 8.45
C ASP A 53 -9.85 8.86 9.58
N ALA A 54 -10.77 8.12 10.20
CA ALA A 54 -10.47 7.18 11.28
C ALA A 54 -9.47 6.09 10.84
N ARG A 55 -9.42 5.78 9.55
CA ARG A 55 -8.50 4.78 8.99
C ARG A 55 -7.06 5.25 8.92
N ARG A 56 -6.77 6.57 8.97
CA ARG A 56 -5.40 7.09 8.95
C ARG A 56 -4.53 6.45 10.03
N ARG A 57 -5.00 6.41 11.29
CA ARG A 57 -4.22 5.84 12.39
C ARG A 57 -3.89 4.36 12.17
N ALA A 58 -4.83 3.60 11.62
CA ALA A 58 -4.61 2.19 11.31
C ALA A 58 -3.52 2.03 10.24
N ILE A 59 -3.63 2.80 9.15
CA ILE A 59 -2.68 2.78 8.04
C ILE A 59 -1.31 3.30 8.47
N GLU A 60 -1.23 4.31 9.34
CA GLU A 60 0.02 4.79 9.94
C GLU A 60 0.69 3.70 10.78
N GLY A 61 -0.10 2.93 11.55
CA GLY A 61 0.39 1.77 12.31
C GLY A 61 0.89 0.63 11.41
N GLU A 62 0.18 0.33 10.33
CA GLU A 62 0.62 -0.65 9.32
C GLU A 62 1.87 -0.18 8.58
N LEU A 63 1.96 1.11 8.26
CA LEU A 63 3.11 1.71 7.60
C LEU A 63 4.35 1.60 8.47
N ALA A 64 4.25 1.94 9.76
CA ALA A 64 5.37 1.82 10.69
C ALA A 64 5.87 0.37 10.82
N GLN A 65 4.93 -0.60 10.85
CA GLN A 65 5.28 -2.02 10.88
C GLN A 65 5.94 -2.48 9.57
N ALA A 66 5.42 -2.06 8.42
CA ALA A 66 5.98 -2.39 7.12
C ALA A 66 7.38 -1.76 6.95
N GLN A 67 7.59 -0.53 7.40
CA GLN A 67 8.89 0.14 7.38
C GLN A 67 9.93 -0.54 8.29
N GLY A 68 9.53 -1.01 9.47
CA GLY A 68 10.43 -1.75 10.36
C GLY A 68 10.85 -3.14 9.82
N ARG A 69 10.06 -3.70 8.89
CA ARG A 69 10.34 -4.98 8.22
C ARG A 69 10.95 -4.83 6.84
N ALA A 70 10.78 -3.66 6.22
CA ALA A 70 11.45 -3.33 4.97
C ALA A 70 12.95 -3.29 5.25
N PRO A 71 13.76 -4.05 4.49
CA PRO A 71 15.20 -3.99 4.67
C PRO A 71 15.66 -2.55 4.39
N THR A 72 16.24 -1.89 5.40
CA THR A 72 17.02 -0.67 5.18
C THR A 72 18.17 -1.06 4.27
N LYS A 73 18.07 -0.58 3.02
CA LYS A 73 19.05 -0.82 1.98
C LYS A 73 20.39 -0.21 2.33
#